data_AF-A0A352WV21-F1
#
_entry.id   AF-A0A352WV21-F1
#
_cell.length_a   1.000
_cell.length_b   1.000
_cell.length_c   1.000
_cell.angle_alpha   90.00
_cell.angle_beta   90.00
_cell.angle_gamma   90.00
#
_symmetry.space_group_name_H-M   'P 1'
#
loop_
_entity.id
_entity.type
_entity.pdbx_description
1 polymer ?
#
loop_
_entity_poly.entity_id
_entity_poly.type
_entity_poly.pdbx_seq_one_letter_code
_entity_poly.pdbx_strand_id
1 'polypeptide(L)'
;MRYEVRLSKDPGFKTEENALTFIDIPWAMVNPHQKLDPGTWYWQYKKQDSRWSKTMSFNIDEDALPIVSPVTEQFLSGIPLSHPRVLTTYDDLLVLRGNNDSDQDITSLYDEANRYLEFILPNETGSIIPKKGENESQTRKFQLDASQKLGTSVYNSTLTLCQAYLVSGKEAYARKALEIALEVSGWDSRGISSLNDFGDARCMLTMALVYDTFYDRLNEQQKEKLLQAIKLRAAHFYSDWI
;
A
#
# COMPACT_ATOMS: atom_id res chain seq x y z
N MET A 1 -1.02 -1.59 -23.01
CA MET A 1 -0.96 -0.42 -23.93
C MET A 1 0.25 0.42 -23.52
N ARG A 2 0.98 1.02 -24.44
CA ARG A 2 2.19 1.79 -24.13
C ARG A 2 2.15 3.17 -24.77
N TYR A 3 2.76 4.15 -24.12
CA TYR A 3 2.77 5.55 -24.53
C TYR A 3 4.20 6.07 -24.66
N GLU A 4 4.32 7.13 -25.45
CA GLU A 4 5.51 7.97 -25.54
C GLU A 4 5.10 9.42 -25.28
N VAL A 5 5.94 10.16 -24.56
CA VAL A 5 5.76 11.59 -24.27
C VAL A 5 7.03 12.32 -24.64
N ARG A 6 6.90 13.50 -25.24
CA ARG A 6 8.02 14.42 -25.45
C ARG A 6 7.70 15.79 -24.90
N LEU A 7 8.69 16.45 -24.32
CA LEU A 7 8.61 17.73 -23.63
C LEU A 7 9.82 18.59 -24.00
N SER A 8 9.61 19.83 -24.45
CA SER A 8 10.69 20.74 -24.87
C SER A 8 10.28 22.21 -24.74
N LYS A 9 11.26 23.12 -24.72
CA LYS A 9 11.02 24.57 -24.90
C LYS A 9 10.80 24.96 -26.37
N ASP A 10 11.12 24.08 -27.33
CA ASP A 10 10.81 24.29 -28.76
C ASP A 10 9.44 23.69 -29.13
N PRO A 11 8.45 24.50 -29.56
CA PRO A 11 7.13 23.99 -29.98
C PRO A 11 7.18 23.06 -31.19
N GLY A 12 8.25 23.12 -31.99
CA GLY A 12 8.46 22.28 -33.16
C GLY A 12 9.10 20.93 -32.86
N PHE A 13 9.63 20.71 -31.65
CA PHE A 13 10.40 19.53 -31.26
C PHE A 13 11.50 19.18 -32.28
N LYS A 14 12.19 20.18 -32.85
CA LYS A 14 13.13 20.00 -33.97
C LYS A 14 14.53 19.57 -33.51
N THR A 15 14.86 19.83 -32.25
CA THR A 15 16.15 19.45 -31.65
C THR A 15 15.93 18.43 -30.57
N GLU A 16 16.34 17.18 -30.83
CA GLU A 16 16.25 16.08 -29.85
C GLU A 16 17.10 16.36 -28.60
N GLU A 17 18.23 17.07 -28.75
CA GLU A 17 19.13 17.43 -27.64
C GLU A 17 18.47 18.28 -26.53
N ASN A 18 17.39 19.00 -26.86
CA ASN A 18 16.65 19.85 -25.91
C ASN A 18 15.24 19.32 -25.60
N ALA A 19 14.94 18.08 -25.99
CA ALA A 19 13.63 17.46 -25.78
C ALA A 19 13.76 16.26 -24.83
N LEU A 20 13.08 16.35 -23.69
CA LEU A 20 12.91 15.21 -22.80
C LEU A 20 11.94 14.23 -23.45
N THR A 21 12.40 13.00 -23.65
CA THR A 21 11.61 11.95 -24.28
C THR A 21 11.44 10.79 -23.30
N PHE A 22 10.19 10.36 -23.15
CA PHE A 22 9.78 9.27 -22.29
C PHE A 22 9.13 8.22 -23.16
N ILE A 23 9.64 7.00 -23.14
CA ILE A 23 9.19 5.89 -24.00
C ILE A 23 8.73 4.71 -23.15
N ASP A 24 7.97 3.82 -23.79
CA ASP A 24 7.44 2.58 -23.18
C ASP A 24 6.63 2.81 -21.89
N ILE A 25 5.97 3.96 -21.77
CA ILE A 25 5.22 4.33 -20.56
C ILE A 25 3.97 3.45 -20.50
N PRO A 26 3.76 2.65 -19.44
CA PRO A 26 2.62 1.73 -19.38
C PRO A 26 1.28 2.43 -19.07
N TRP A 27 1.33 3.64 -18.53
CA TRP A 27 0.16 4.43 -18.11
C TRP A 27 0.10 5.78 -18.84
N ALA A 28 -1.07 6.41 -18.82
CA ALA A 28 -1.28 7.76 -19.37
C ALA A 28 -0.77 8.87 -18.41
N MET A 29 0.40 8.66 -17.79
CA MET A 29 1.03 9.58 -16.84
C MET A 29 2.55 9.47 -16.91
N VAL A 30 3.26 10.60 -16.82
CA VAL A 30 4.72 10.66 -16.76
C VAL A 30 5.15 11.70 -15.72
N ASN A 31 6.25 11.42 -15.01
CA ASN A 31 6.93 12.39 -14.17
C ASN A 31 8.38 12.55 -14.70
N PRO A 32 8.86 13.79 -14.95
CA PRO A 32 10.23 14.01 -15.42
C PRO A 32 11.32 13.62 -14.42
N HIS A 33 11.00 13.52 -13.12
CA HIS A 33 11.97 13.28 -12.04
C HIS A 33 13.16 14.27 -12.03
N GLN A 34 12.98 15.46 -12.59
CA GLN A 34 13.96 16.52 -12.62
C GLN A 34 13.29 17.89 -12.64
N LYS A 35 14.00 18.91 -12.17
CA LYS A 35 13.55 20.29 -12.24
C LYS A 35 13.52 20.75 -13.70
N LEU A 36 12.45 21.42 -14.09
CA LEU A 36 12.33 22.12 -15.36
C LEU A 36 12.60 23.61 -15.14
N ASP A 37 13.33 24.23 -16.06
CA ASP A 37 13.62 25.66 -15.99
C ASP A 37 12.36 26.51 -16.19
N PRO A 38 12.30 27.72 -15.60
CA PRO A 38 11.22 28.68 -15.85
C PRO A 38 10.99 28.97 -17.34
N GLY A 39 9.77 29.40 -17.65
CA GLY A 39 9.30 29.75 -18.98
C GLY A 39 8.31 28.75 -19.58
N THR A 40 8.03 28.93 -20.86
CA THR A 40 7.04 28.12 -21.57
C THR A 40 7.63 26.80 -22.07
N TRP A 41 6.91 25.72 -21.79
CA TRP A 41 7.20 24.37 -22.23
C TRP A 41 6.08 23.86 -23.13
N TYR A 42 6.45 23.02 -24.09
CA TYR A 42 5.57 22.37 -25.04
C TYR A 42 5.69 20.85 -24.90
N TRP A 43 4.57 20.15 -25.00
CA TRP A 43 4.56 18.70 -24.89
C TRP A 43 3.56 18.04 -25.83
N GLN A 44 3.85 16.78 -26.15
CA GLN A 44 3.00 15.90 -26.92
C GLN A 44 3.07 14.49 -26.36
N TYR A 45 2.04 13.70 -26.61
CA TYR A 45 2.02 12.28 -26.30
C TYR A 45 1.52 11.49 -27.51
N LYS A 46 1.84 10.19 -27.55
CA LYS A 46 1.20 9.23 -28.45
C LYS A 46 1.09 7.88 -27.75
N LYS A 47 0.14 7.06 -28.19
CA LYS A 47 0.23 5.62 -28.01
C LYS A 47 1.33 5.09 -28.95
N GLN A 48 2.00 4.01 -28.58
CA GLN A 48 2.88 3.29 -29.50
C GLN A 48 2.16 3.05 -30.84
N ASP A 49 2.91 3.20 -31.94
CA ASP A 49 2.43 3.06 -33.32
C ASP A 49 1.31 4.01 -33.74
N SER A 50 1.08 5.09 -32.98
CA SER A 50 0.09 6.13 -33.31
C SER A 50 0.76 7.46 -33.66
N ARG A 51 -0.03 8.40 -34.21
CA ARG A 51 0.43 9.77 -34.45
C ARG A 51 0.53 10.55 -33.14
N TRP A 52 1.47 11.50 -33.09
CA TRP A 52 1.55 12.47 -32.00
C TRP A 52 0.24 13.25 -31.85
N SER A 53 -0.10 13.56 -30.59
CA SER A 53 -1.17 14.49 -30.25
C SER A 53 -0.90 15.88 -30.83
N LYS A 54 -1.90 16.76 -30.76
CA LYS A 54 -1.65 18.21 -30.89
C LYS A 54 -0.59 18.65 -29.88
N THR A 55 0.18 19.67 -30.24
CA THR A 55 1.09 20.35 -29.31
C THR A 55 0.27 21.04 -28.23
N MET A 56 0.62 20.77 -26.97
CA MET A 56 0.08 21.44 -25.80
C MET A 56 1.22 22.20 -25.11
N SER A 57 0.90 23.16 -24.25
CA SER A 57 1.89 23.96 -23.55
C SER A 57 1.47 24.30 -22.13
N PHE A 58 2.46 24.64 -21.31
CA PHE A 58 2.30 25.19 -19.97
C PHE A 58 3.46 26.14 -19.67
N ASN A 59 3.31 27.00 -18.66
CA ASN A 59 4.36 27.91 -18.19
C ASN A 59 4.82 27.50 -16.79
N ILE A 60 6.12 27.63 -16.53
CA ILE A 60 6.69 27.53 -15.19
C ILE A 60 7.16 28.93 -14.80
N ASP A 61 6.61 29.46 -13.71
CA ASP A 61 6.98 30.78 -13.20
C ASP A 61 8.36 30.74 -12.51
N GLU A 62 9.02 31.89 -12.40
CA GLU A 62 10.36 31.97 -11.79
C GLU A 62 10.36 31.61 -10.30
N ASP A 63 9.25 31.84 -9.61
CA ASP A 63 9.01 31.55 -8.20
C ASP A 63 8.35 30.18 -7.96
N ALA A 64 8.19 29.36 -9.01
CA ALA A 64 7.64 28.02 -8.89
C ALA A 64 8.49 27.15 -7.95
N LEU A 65 7.84 26.59 -6.92
CA LEU A 65 8.50 25.71 -5.95
C LEU A 65 8.94 24.39 -6.62
N PRO A 66 10.23 24.03 -6.56
CA PRO A 66 10.72 22.80 -7.18
C PRO A 66 10.39 21.60 -6.29
N ILE A 67 9.30 20.90 -6.60
CA ILE A 67 8.97 19.61 -5.98
C ILE A 67 9.43 18.50 -6.94
N VAL A 68 10.64 17.97 -6.71
CA VAL A 68 11.25 16.95 -7.58
C VAL A 68 11.30 15.62 -6.83
N SER A 69 10.60 14.62 -7.34
CA SER A 69 10.69 13.24 -6.86
C SER A 69 11.96 12.56 -7.37
N PRO A 70 12.62 11.70 -6.56
CA PRO A 70 13.72 10.86 -7.05
C PRO A 70 13.24 9.92 -8.15
N VAL A 71 14.16 9.48 -9.02
CA VAL A 71 13.87 8.41 -9.99
C VAL A 71 13.59 7.08 -9.25
N THR A 72 12.86 6.18 -9.89
CA THR A 72 12.43 4.90 -9.29
C THR A 72 13.61 4.10 -8.71
N GLU A 73 14.73 4.00 -9.43
CA GLU A 73 15.92 3.26 -8.98
C GLU A 73 16.51 3.86 -7.70
N GLN A 74 16.65 5.19 -7.65
CA GLN A 74 17.13 5.89 -6.47
C GLN A 74 16.18 5.70 -5.29
N PHE A 75 14.87 5.87 -5.51
CA PHE A 75 13.85 5.64 -4.50
C PHE A 75 13.93 4.22 -3.93
N LEU A 76 13.95 3.21 -4.79
CA LEU A 76 14.02 1.81 -4.37
C LEU A 76 15.33 1.47 -3.66
N SER A 77 16.46 2.01 -4.11
CA SER A 77 17.76 1.81 -3.46
C SER A 77 17.85 2.43 -2.06
N GLY A 78 17.01 3.43 -1.77
CA GLY A 78 16.91 4.07 -0.46
C GLY A 78 16.09 3.29 0.56
N ILE A 79 15.36 2.24 0.15
CA ILE A 79 14.57 1.41 1.05
C ILE A 79 15.49 0.38 1.72
N PRO A 80 15.59 0.33 3.07
CA PRO A 80 16.42 -0.65 3.76
C PRO A 80 16.05 -2.10 3.39
N LEU A 81 17.05 -2.97 3.32
CA LEU A 81 16.84 -4.41 3.13
C LEU A 81 16.38 -5.09 4.42
N SER A 82 16.77 -4.54 5.57
CA SER A 82 16.36 -5.03 6.89
C SER A 82 14.89 -4.72 7.17
N HIS A 83 14.29 -5.56 8.00
CA HIS A 83 12.96 -5.38 8.54
C HIS A 83 13.04 -5.01 10.05
N PRO A 84 12.05 -4.27 10.60
CA PRO A 84 10.91 -3.66 9.92
C PRO A 84 11.34 -2.47 9.05
N ARG A 85 10.50 -2.12 8.08
CA ARG A 85 10.71 -0.96 7.19
C ARG A 85 9.43 -0.27 6.73
N VAL A 86 8.26 -0.71 7.21
CA VAL A 86 6.95 -0.11 6.89
C VAL A 86 6.45 0.81 8.00
N LEU A 87 6.31 0.29 9.23
CA LEU A 87 5.84 1.10 10.37
C LEU A 87 6.97 1.91 11.02
N THR A 88 8.18 1.37 10.97
CA THR A 88 9.40 1.96 11.51
C THR A 88 10.60 1.29 10.84
N THR A 89 11.81 1.79 11.09
CA THR A 89 13.06 1.14 10.69
C THR A 89 13.70 0.40 11.87
N TYR A 90 14.65 -0.48 11.61
CA TYR A 90 15.41 -1.14 12.69
C TYR A 90 16.12 -0.14 13.60
N ASP A 91 16.69 0.94 13.02
CA ASP A 91 17.42 1.96 13.77
C ASP A 91 16.45 2.78 14.66
N ASP A 92 15.30 3.16 14.12
CA ASP A 92 14.27 3.89 14.86
C ASP A 92 13.59 3.04 15.94
N LEU A 93 13.52 1.71 15.75
CA LEU A 93 12.95 0.78 16.73
C LEU A 93 13.67 0.85 18.08
N LEU A 94 15.00 1.02 18.08
CA LEU A 94 15.77 1.13 19.32
C LEU A 94 15.42 2.42 20.07
N VAL A 95 15.20 3.51 19.34
CA VAL A 95 14.76 4.80 19.90
C VAL A 95 13.35 4.67 20.48
N LEU A 96 12.42 4.06 19.75
CA LEU A 96 11.03 3.85 20.19
C LEU A 96 10.95 3.05 21.50
N ARG A 97 11.80 2.03 21.66
CA ARG A 97 11.82 1.20 22.87
C ARG A 97 12.44 1.89 24.07
N GLY A 98 13.37 2.83 23.84
CA GLY A 98 14.03 3.61 24.89
C GLY A 98 13.17 4.71 25.52
N ASN A 99 12.07 5.10 24.87
CA ASN A 99 11.15 6.14 25.34
C ASN A 99 9.92 5.50 26.01
N ASN A 100 10.02 5.00 27.24
CA ASN A 100 8.84 4.45 27.94
C ASN A 100 8.91 4.65 29.46
N ASP A 101 7.95 5.42 29.98
CA ASP A 101 7.13 5.02 31.14
C ASP A 101 6.09 6.08 31.59
N SER A 102 5.90 7.21 30.89
CA SER A 102 4.93 8.25 31.32
C SER A 102 4.08 8.91 30.22
N ASP A 103 3.99 8.31 29.03
CA ASP A 103 3.16 8.85 27.94
C ASP A 103 1.74 8.24 27.94
N GLN A 104 0.73 9.11 27.90
CA GLN A 104 -0.68 8.73 27.84
C GLN A 104 -1.04 8.01 26.54
N ASP A 105 -0.39 8.35 25.43
CA ASP A 105 -0.65 7.72 24.13
C ASP A 105 -0.16 6.27 24.13
N ILE A 106 1.01 6.02 24.74
CA ILE A 106 1.56 4.66 24.87
C ILE A 106 0.70 3.81 25.82
N THR A 107 0.22 4.41 26.90
CA THR A 107 -0.69 3.74 27.83
C THR A 107 -1.98 3.32 27.12
N SER A 108 -2.57 4.23 26.34
CA SER A 108 -3.78 3.97 25.56
C SER A 108 -3.58 2.88 24.49
N LEU A 109 -2.42 2.89 23.82
CA LEU A 109 -2.01 1.84 22.89
C LEU A 109 -1.95 0.47 23.57
N TYR A 110 -1.36 0.37 24.76
CA TYR A 110 -1.28 -0.88 25.49
C TYR A 110 -2.64 -1.37 25.97
N ASP A 111 -3.51 -0.49 26.44
CA ASP A 111 -4.87 -0.85 26.84
C ASP A 111 -5.67 -1.41 25.66
N GLU A 112 -5.51 -0.84 24.46
CA GLU A 112 -6.12 -1.37 23.25
C GLU A 112 -5.50 -2.69 22.81
N ALA A 113 -4.17 -2.80 22.80
CA ALA A 113 -3.47 -4.03 22.43
C ALA A 113 -3.83 -5.20 23.36
N ASN A 114 -3.98 -4.93 24.66
CA ASN A 114 -4.38 -5.92 25.66
C ASN A 114 -5.79 -6.44 25.39
N ARG A 115 -6.73 -5.59 24.96
CA ARG A 115 -8.07 -6.03 24.53
C ARG A 115 -7.98 -6.95 23.30
N TYR A 116 -7.05 -6.70 22.38
CA TYR A 116 -6.87 -7.54 21.21
C TYR A 116 -6.14 -8.87 21.46
N LEU A 117 -5.52 -9.07 22.63
CA LEU A 117 -5.01 -10.40 23.01
C LEU A 117 -6.14 -11.43 23.11
N GLU A 118 -7.33 -10.99 23.50
CA GLU A 118 -8.54 -11.81 23.62
C GLU A 118 -9.35 -11.87 22.31
N PHE A 119 -8.86 -11.27 21.22
CA PHE A 119 -9.55 -11.24 19.94
C PHE A 119 -9.79 -12.66 19.41
N ILE A 120 -11.05 -13.03 19.25
CA ILE A 120 -11.43 -14.33 18.68
C ILE A 120 -11.20 -14.27 17.17
N LEU A 121 -10.40 -15.20 16.66
CA LEU A 121 -10.14 -15.30 15.22
C LEU A 121 -11.45 -15.48 14.46
N PRO A 122 -11.77 -14.57 13.52
CA PRO A 122 -12.97 -14.73 12.71
C PRO A 122 -12.77 -15.88 11.72
N ASN A 123 -13.79 -16.71 11.54
CA ASN A 123 -13.85 -17.65 10.42
C ASN A 123 -14.43 -16.92 9.20
N GLU A 124 -13.75 -16.94 8.05
CA GLU A 124 -14.20 -16.24 6.85
C GLU A 124 -15.67 -16.52 6.48
N THR A 125 -16.09 -17.79 6.53
CA THR A 125 -17.44 -18.22 6.15
C THR A 125 -18.46 -18.06 7.27
N GLY A 126 -18.05 -18.25 8.52
CA GLY A 126 -18.91 -18.14 9.70
C GLY A 126 -19.18 -16.70 10.14
N SER A 127 -18.33 -15.75 9.75
CA SER A 127 -18.41 -14.34 10.20
C SER A 127 -19.46 -13.51 9.45
N ILE A 128 -20.02 -14.04 8.35
CA ILE A 128 -21.11 -13.38 7.62
C ILE A 128 -22.37 -14.22 7.74
N ILE A 129 -23.22 -13.86 8.70
CA ILE A 129 -24.59 -14.35 8.70
C ILE A 129 -25.27 -13.76 7.46
N PRO A 130 -25.79 -14.58 6.52
CA PRO A 130 -26.42 -14.06 5.31
C PRO A 130 -27.69 -13.30 5.66
N LYS A 131 -27.57 -11.98 5.80
CA LYS A 131 -28.69 -11.08 6.02
C LYS A 131 -29.34 -10.80 4.67
N LYS A 132 -30.56 -11.30 4.46
CA LYS A 132 -31.35 -10.98 3.29
C LYS A 132 -32.00 -9.60 3.47
N GLY A 133 -31.84 -8.74 2.46
CA GLY A 133 -32.56 -7.47 2.39
C GLY A 133 -33.93 -7.62 1.74
N GLU A 134 -34.67 -6.53 1.69
CA GLU A 134 -35.95 -6.38 1.00
C GLU A 134 -35.80 -6.62 -0.51
N ASN A 135 -34.62 -6.34 -1.07
CA ASN A 135 -34.28 -6.58 -2.47
C ASN A 135 -32.81 -7.03 -2.64
N GLU A 136 -32.45 -7.34 -3.89
CA GLU A 136 -31.10 -7.82 -4.25
C GLU A 136 -30.01 -6.77 -3.97
N SER A 137 -30.28 -5.49 -4.24
CA SER A 137 -29.32 -4.40 -3.99
C SER A 137 -29.01 -4.28 -2.49
N GLN A 138 -30.04 -4.32 -1.64
CA GLN A 138 -29.86 -4.28 -0.19
C GLN A 138 -29.17 -5.54 0.34
N THR A 139 -29.48 -6.71 -0.22
CA THR A 139 -28.79 -7.96 0.10
C THR A 139 -27.30 -7.87 -0.24
N ARG A 140 -26.96 -7.37 -1.44
CA ARG A 140 -25.58 -7.13 -1.86
C ARG A 140 -24.88 -6.13 -0.95
N LYS A 141 -25.54 -5.05 -0.55
CA LYS A 141 -24.97 -4.06 0.39
C LYS A 141 -24.63 -4.68 1.74
N PHE A 142 -25.50 -5.52 2.30
CA PHE A 142 -25.19 -6.24 3.54
C PHE A 142 -23.98 -7.16 3.43
N GLN A 143 -23.81 -7.84 2.29
CA GLN A 143 -22.63 -8.67 2.03
C GLN A 143 -21.34 -7.82 1.95
N LEU A 144 -21.39 -6.68 1.25
CA LEU A 144 -20.27 -5.75 1.16
C LEU A 144 -19.88 -5.18 2.53
N ASP A 145 -20.86 -4.76 3.33
CA ASP A 145 -20.62 -4.22 4.67
C ASP A 145 -20.04 -5.27 5.61
N ALA A 146 -20.50 -6.52 5.51
CA ALA A 146 -19.97 -7.61 6.32
C ALA A 146 -18.53 -7.98 5.91
N SER A 147 -18.22 -7.98 4.60
CA SER A 147 -16.86 -8.16 4.07
C SER A 147 -15.92 -7.04 4.56
N GLN A 148 -16.35 -5.78 4.47
CA GLN A 148 -15.59 -4.64 4.98
C GLN A 148 -15.33 -4.74 6.48
N LYS A 149 -16.35 -5.08 7.27
CA LYS A 149 -16.23 -5.24 8.74
C LYS A 149 -15.25 -6.34 9.11
N LEU A 150 -15.29 -7.48 8.41
CA LEU A 150 -14.37 -8.59 8.61
C LEU A 150 -12.92 -8.13 8.39
N GLY A 151 -12.62 -7.54 7.22
CA GLY A 151 -11.28 -7.03 6.93
C GLY A 151 -10.83 -5.94 7.92
N THR A 152 -11.74 -5.03 8.30
CA THR A 152 -11.44 -3.96 9.26
C THR A 152 -11.09 -4.51 10.65
N SER A 153 -11.77 -5.56 11.13
CA SER A 153 -11.51 -6.10 12.47
C SER A 153 -10.13 -6.76 12.57
N VAL A 154 -9.74 -7.54 11.55
CA VAL A 154 -8.41 -8.18 11.51
C VAL A 154 -7.30 -7.16 11.31
N TYR A 155 -7.55 -6.10 10.52
CA TYR A 155 -6.56 -5.04 10.33
C TYR A 155 -6.34 -4.21 11.59
N ASN A 156 -7.41 -3.73 12.23
CA ASN A 156 -7.28 -2.88 13.42
C ASN A 156 -6.58 -3.64 14.55
N SER A 157 -6.99 -4.89 14.80
CA SER A 157 -6.33 -5.74 15.80
C SER A 157 -4.84 -5.93 15.49
N THR A 158 -4.51 -6.27 14.25
CA THR A 158 -3.12 -6.52 13.85
C THR A 158 -2.26 -5.26 13.90
N LEU A 159 -2.75 -4.12 13.40
CA LEU A 159 -2.01 -2.85 13.45
C LEU A 159 -1.65 -2.47 14.89
N THR A 160 -2.65 -2.49 15.78
CA THR A 160 -2.45 -2.15 17.20
C THR A 160 -1.45 -3.12 17.86
N LEU A 161 -1.56 -4.42 17.59
CA LEU A 161 -0.63 -5.42 18.12
C LEU A 161 0.81 -5.23 17.59
N CYS A 162 0.96 -4.92 16.30
CA CYS A 162 2.27 -4.58 15.72
C CYS A 162 2.88 -3.36 16.39
N GLN A 163 2.13 -2.26 16.50
CA GLN A 163 2.60 -1.02 17.15
C GLN A 163 2.97 -1.28 18.62
N ALA A 164 2.12 -1.96 19.38
CA ALA A 164 2.39 -2.27 20.77
C ALA A 164 3.62 -3.17 20.95
N TYR A 165 3.86 -4.13 20.04
CA TYR A 165 5.09 -4.92 20.04
C TYR A 165 6.33 -4.09 19.71
N LEU A 166 6.25 -3.20 18.71
CA LEU A 166 7.40 -2.37 18.32
C LEU A 166 7.86 -1.53 19.51
N VAL A 167 6.92 -0.90 20.22
CA VAL A 167 7.21 -0.06 21.40
C VAL A 167 7.63 -0.88 22.63
N SER A 168 6.96 -2.00 22.93
CA SER A 168 7.16 -2.72 24.20
C SER A 168 8.13 -3.91 24.14
N GLY A 169 8.33 -4.50 22.96
CA GLY A 169 8.99 -5.79 22.80
C GLY A 169 8.24 -7.00 23.37
N LYS A 170 6.99 -6.85 23.83
CA LYS A 170 6.23 -7.94 24.46
C LYS A 170 5.81 -8.99 23.43
N GLU A 171 6.33 -10.22 23.58
CA GLU A 171 6.05 -11.35 22.68
C GLU A 171 4.58 -11.79 22.63
N ALA A 172 3.77 -11.44 23.63
CA ALA A 172 2.33 -11.72 23.60
C ALA A 172 1.65 -11.06 22.40
N TYR A 173 2.00 -9.82 22.08
CA TYR A 173 1.44 -9.10 20.94
C TYR A 173 1.89 -9.71 19.61
N ALA A 174 3.18 -10.08 19.51
CA ALA A 174 3.73 -10.73 18.32
C ALA A 174 3.01 -12.05 18.02
N ARG A 175 2.85 -12.93 19.02
CA ARG A 175 2.16 -14.20 18.86
C ARG A 175 0.72 -14.02 18.38
N LYS A 176 -0.02 -13.05 18.93
CA LYS A 176 -1.40 -12.81 18.56
C LYS A 176 -1.52 -12.25 17.13
N ALA A 177 -0.66 -11.31 16.75
CA ALA A 177 -0.66 -10.76 15.39
C ALA A 177 -0.31 -11.83 14.34
N LEU A 178 0.68 -12.69 14.65
CA LEU A 178 1.04 -13.85 13.82
C LEU A 178 -0.13 -14.82 13.65
N GLU A 179 -0.84 -15.12 14.73
CA GLU A 179 -2.04 -15.98 14.70
C GLU A 179 -3.10 -15.41 13.75
N ILE A 180 -3.41 -14.12 13.86
CA ILE A 180 -4.40 -13.43 13.00
C ILE A 180 -3.97 -13.46 11.53
N ALA A 181 -2.72 -13.08 11.21
CA ALA A 181 -2.28 -13.06 9.81
C ALA A 181 -2.19 -14.45 9.18
N LEU A 182 -1.82 -15.48 9.96
CA LEU A 182 -1.80 -16.86 9.45
C LEU A 182 -3.19 -17.42 9.19
N GLU A 183 -4.20 -17.02 9.98
CA GLU A 183 -5.61 -17.30 9.71
C GLU A 183 -6.06 -16.60 8.41
N VAL A 184 -5.85 -15.28 8.32
CA VAL A 184 -6.22 -14.47 7.14
C VAL A 184 -5.55 -14.97 5.86
N SER A 185 -4.31 -15.45 5.94
CA SER A 185 -3.60 -16.03 4.79
C SER A 185 -4.19 -17.36 4.29
N GLY A 186 -5.06 -18.00 5.07
CA GLY A 186 -5.80 -19.20 4.67
C GLY A 186 -7.12 -18.92 3.98
N TRP A 187 -7.60 -17.67 4.01
CA TRP A 187 -8.86 -17.27 3.40
C TRP A 187 -8.78 -17.23 1.87
N ASP A 188 -9.89 -17.54 1.20
CA ASP A 188 -9.96 -17.48 -0.25
C ASP A 188 -9.81 -16.01 -0.71
N SER A 189 -8.80 -15.72 -1.53
CA SER A 189 -8.54 -14.39 -2.05
C SER A 189 -9.64 -13.90 -3.02
N ARG A 190 -10.58 -14.77 -3.40
CA ARG A 190 -11.81 -14.43 -4.15
C ARG A 190 -13.08 -14.76 -3.37
N GLY A 191 -12.93 -15.04 -2.08
CA GLY A 191 -14.01 -15.42 -1.19
C GLY A 191 -14.76 -14.23 -0.62
N ILE A 192 -15.34 -14.47 0.55
CA ILE A 192 -16.14 -13.49 1.28
C ILE A 192 -15.33 -12.23 1.63
N SER A 193 -14.08 -12.42 2.05
CA SER A 193 -13.20 -11.31 2.45
C SER A 193 -12.84 -10.38 1.29
N SER A 194 -13.06 -10.79 0.03
CA SER A 194 -12.77 -9.98 -1.16
C SER A 194 -14.00 -9.34 -1.81
N LEU A 195 -15.21 -9.56 -1.28
CA LEU A 195 -16.43 -8.97 -1.86
C LEU A 195 -16.39 -7.44 -1.85
N ASN A 196 -15.80 -6.86 -0.81
CA ASN A 196 -15.53 -5.43 -0.70
C ASN A 196 -14.03 -5.16 -0.79
N ASP A 197 -13.64 -4.23 -1.67
CA ASP A 197 -12.26 -3.82 -1.90
C ASP A 197 -11.57 -3.27 -0.65
N PHE A 198 -12.25 -2.48 0.18
CA PHE A 198 -11.68 -2.06 1.46
C PHE A 198 -11.43 -3.24 2.40
N GLY A 199 -12.35 -4.22 2.45
CA GLY A 199 -12.17 -5.45 3.22
C GLY A 199 -10.95 -6.25 2.73
N ASP A 200 -10.82 -6.42 1.42
CA ASP A 200 -9.73 -7.16 0.79
C ASP A 200 -8.36 -6.48 1.04
N ALA A 201 -8.30 -5.16 0.84
CA ALA A 201 -7.10 -4.37 1.09
C ALA A 201 -6.67 -4.47 2.57
N ARG A 202 -7.62 -4.49 3.51
CA ARG A 202 -7.35 -4.64 4.94
C ARG A 202 -6.81 -6.04 5.27
N CYS A 203 -7.27 -7.09 4.60
CA CYS A 203 -6.71 -8.44 4.72
C CYS A 203 -5.26 -8.47 4.20
N MET A 204 -5.01 -7.87 3.03
CA MET A 204 -3.67 -7.76 2.46
C MET A 204 -2.72 -6.99 3.39
N LEU A 205 -3.15 -5.83 3.90
CA LEU A 205 -2.35 -5.02 4.83
C LEU A 205 -2.08 -5.74 6.15
N THR A 206 -3.04 -6.51 6.67
CA THR A 206 -2.87 -7.36 7.85
C THR A 206 -1.66 -8.28 7.70
N MET A 207 -1.61 -9.03 6.59
CA MET A 207 -0.50 -9.94 6.31
C MET A 207 0.82 -9.20 6.06
N ALA A 208 0.78 -8.08 5.32
CA ALA A 208 1.98 -7.28 5.01
C ALA A 208 2.61 -6.67 6.26
N LEU A 209 1.80 -6.15 7.19
CA LEU A 209 2.27 -5.59 8.46
C LEU A 209 2.93 -6.66 9.32
N VAL A 210 2.36 -7.87 9.40
CA VAL A 210 2.97 -8.99 10.15
C VAL A 210 4.26 -9.46 9.50
N TYR A 211 4.26 -9.61 8.17
CA TYR A 211 5.45 -10.01 7.42
C TYR A 211 6.62 -9.04 7.68
N ASP A 212 6.36 -7.73 7.64
CA ASP A 212 7.37 -6.71 7.88
C ASP A 212 7.79 -6.63 9.35
N THR A 213 6.83 -6.53 10.26
CA THR A 213 7.09 -6.27 11.69
C THR A 213 7.78 -7.44 12.38
N PHE A 214 7.45 -8.67 11.97
CA PHE A 214 7.91 -9.90 12.62
C PHE A 214 8.77 -10.76 11.69
N TYR A 215 9.41 -10.16 10.69
CA TYR A 215 10.19 -10.87 9.67
C TYR A 215 11.15 -11.93 10.24
N ASP A 216 11.91 -11.56 11.28
CA ASP A 216 12.90 -12.45 11.93
C ASP A 216 12.28 -13.56 12.80
N ARG A 217 10.97 -13.49 13.08
CA ARG A 217 10.21 -14.49 13.84
C ARG A 217 9.50 -15.50 12.95
N LEU A 218 9.32 -15.18 11.67
CA LEU A 218 8.68 -16.05 10.71
C LEU A 218 9.68 -17.10 10.22
N ASN A 219 9.27 -18.36 10.22
CA ASN A 219 10.00 -19.38 9.48
C ASN A 219 9.73 -19.24 7.97
N GLU A 220 10.55 -19.90 7.14
CA GLU A 220 10.46 -19.77 5.68
C GLU A 220 9.09 -20.19 5.11
N GLN A 221 8.46 -21.22 5.69
CA GLN A 221 7.12 -21.65 5.27
C GLN A 221 6.06 -20.57 5.55
N GLN A 222 6.14 -19.91 6.72
CA GLN A 222 5.23 -18.82 7.07
C GLN A 222 5.46 -17.60 6.19
N LYS A 223 6.73 -17.25 5.91
CA LYS A 223 7.08 -16.17 4.98
C LYS A 223 6.49 -16.43 3.60
N GLU A 224 6.68 -17.64 3.06
CA GLU A 224 6.15 -18.03 1.77
C GLU A 224 4.61 -17.97 1.74
N LYS A 225 3.95 -18.52 2.77
CA LYS A 225 2.48 -18.51 2.88
C LYS A 225 1.92 -17.08 2.86
N LEU A 226 2.46 -16.21 3.71
CA LEU A 226 2.02 -14.81 3.80
C LEU A 226 2.29 -14.09 2.47
N LEU A 227 3.49 -14.23 1.91
CA LEU A 227 3.87 -13.56 0.67
C LEU A 227 3.00 -14.00 -0.51
N GLN A 228 2.68 -15.29 -0.62
CA GLN A 228 1.80 -15.79 -1.67
C GLN A 228 0.38 -15.24 -1.53
N ALA A 229 -0.19 -15.23 -0.32
CA ALA A 229 -1.52 -14.67 -0.08
C ALA A 229 -1.58 -13.15 -0.35
N ILE A 230 -0.53 -12.41 0.03
CA ILE A 230 -0.39 -10.97 -0.29
C ILE A 230 -0.35 -10.76 -1.80
N LYS A 231 0.49 -11.53 -2.52
CA LYS A 231 0.63 -11.40 -3.98
C LYS A 231 -0.69 -11.64 -4.72
N LEU A 232 -1.46 -12.65 -4.32
CA LEU A 232 -2.74 -12.95 -4.94
C LEU A 232 -3.73 -11.78 -4.81
N ARG A 233 -3.87 -11.22 -3.61
CA ARG A 233 -4.76 -10.06 -3.38
C ARG A 233 -4.22 -8.81 -4.08
N ALA A 234 -2.92 -8.54 -3.99
CA ALA A 234 -2.28 -7.39 -4.64
C ALA A 234 -2.45 -7.41 -6.17
N ALA A 235 -2.41 -8.59 -6.79
CA ALA A 235 -2.60 -8.73 -8.24
C ALA A 235 -3.98 -8.25 -8.70
N HIS A 236 -5.04 -8.48 -7.90
CA HIS A 236 -6.38 -7.98 -8.21
C HIS A 236 -6.43 -6.46 -8.18
N PHE A 237 -5.86 -5.83 -7.14
CA PHE A 237 -5.77 -4.37 -7.08
C PHE A 237 -4.95 -3.81 -8.24
N TYR A 238 -3.85 -4.45 -8.59
CA TYR A 238 -3.06 -3.99 -9.72
C TYR A 238 -3.87 -4.08 -11.02
N SER A 239 -4.55 -5.19 -11.30
CA SER A 239 -5.32 -5.34 -12.55
C SER A 239 -6.55 -4.42 -12.64
N ASP A 240 -7.17 -4.09 -11.51
CA ASP A 240 -8.41 -3.31 -11.49
C ASP A 240 -8.14 -1.81 -11.53
N TRP A 241 -6.98 -1.36 -11.02
CA TRP A 241 -6.67 0.05 -10.85
C TRP A 241 -5.57 0.56 -11.79
N ILE A 242 -4.79 -0.33 -12.41
CA ILE A 242 -3.62 0.00 -13.25
C ILE A 242 -3.72 -0.69 -14.61
#